data_AF-A0A818UHH6-F1
#
_entry.id   AF-A0A818UHH6-F1
#
_cell.length_a   1.000
_cell.length_b   1.000
_cell.length_c   1.000
_cell.angle_alpha   90.00
_cell.angle_beta   90.00
_cell.angle_gamma   90.00
#
_symmetry.space_group_name_H-M   'P 1'
#
loop_
_entity.id
_entity.type
_entity.pdbx_description
1 polymer ?
#
loop_
_entity_poly.entity_id
_entity_poly.type
_entity_poly.pdbx_seq_one_letter_code
_entity_poly.pdbx_strand_id
1 'polypeptide(L)'
;MEKEIMLVPSSTELQELFREAHLAKHKAYCPYSKFRVGAALLATSGKIYSGCNIENASYALATCAERTAVVKAVSEGEKSFKKLAITSDVELGFTGPCGSCRQTLAEFGLDLDVYLVNAKNESKLYKLQELLPIAFTPSDLEKPRSNHDIMFIDFGLNGVGVAYQLSLLLNQLVIKLDGVN
;
A
#
# COMPACT_ATOMS: atom_id res chain seq x y z
N MET A 1 -22.84 -13.87 2.96
CA MET A 1 -22.34 -14.74 4.03
C MET A 1 -21.93 -13.87 5.20
N GLU A 2 -22.61 -14.01 6.34
CA GLU A 2 -22.18 -13.34 7.58
C GLU A 2 -20.89 -13.99 8.08
N LYS A 3 -19.87 -13.17 8.39
CA LYS A 3 -18.62 -13.64 8.99
C LYS A 3 -18.84 -13.91 10.48
N GLU A 4 -18.25 -15.00 10.96
CA GLU A 4 -18.26 -15.38 12.37
C GLU A 4 -17.58 -14.31 13.23
N ILE A 5 -18.16 -14.05 14.41
CA ILE A 5 -17.63 -13.09 15.38
C ILE A 5 -16.75 -13.86 16.38
N MET A 6 -15.50 -13.43 16.53
CA MET A 6 -14.59 -13.97 17.54
C MET A 6 -14.51 -13.02 18.73
N LEU A 7 -14.80 -13.52 19.93
CA LEU A 7 -14.82 -12.73 21.17
C LEU A 7 -13.45 -12.54 21.83
N VAL A 8 -12.56 -13.54 21.71
CA VAL A 8 -11.20 -13.48 22.27
C VAL A 8 -10.27 -14.30 21.37
N PRO A 9 -9.12 -13.74 20.92
CA PRO A 9 -8.12 -14.52 20.22
C PRO A 9 -7.51 -15.61 21.10
N SER A 10 -7.38 -16.83 20.60
CA SER A 10 -6.71 -17.92 21.32
C SER A 10 -5.19 -17.81 21.31
N SER A 11 -4.60 -17.12 20.32
CA SER A 11 -3.15 -16.97 20.19
C SER A 11 -2.62 -15.70 20.85
N THR A 12 -1.50 -15.82 21.56
CA THR A 12 -0.81 -14.70 22.22
C THR A 12 -0.41 -13.59 21.22
N GLU A 13 0.02 -13.97 20.01
CA GLU A 13 0.36 -13.02 18.95
C GLU A 13 -0.83 -12.12 18.56
N LEU A 14 -2.02 -12.71 18.44
CA LEU A 14 -3.21 -11.97 18.02
C LEU A 14 -3.76 -11.09 19.16
N GLN A 15 -3.65 -11.56 20.41
CA GLN A 15 -3.94 -10.73 21.59
C GLN A 15 -3.02 -9.50 21.65
N GLU A 16 -1.73 -9.70 21.41
CA GLU A 16 -0.75 -8.60 21.38
C GLU A 16 -1.04 -7.61 20.23
N LEU A 17 -1.39 -8.13 19.06
CA LEU A 17 -1.77 -7.29 17.91
C LEU A 17 -3.00 -6.42 18.22
N PHE A 18 -4.02 -6.98 18.87
CA PHE A 18 -5.22 -6.25 19.24
C PHE A 18 -4.90 -5.20 20.32
N ARG A 19 -4.11 -5.58 21.33
CA ARG A 19 -3.63 -4.70 22.39
C ARG A 19 -2.92 -3.48 21.81
N GLU A 20 -2.00 -3.69 20.87
CA GLU A 20 -1.26 -2.62 20.21
C GLU A 20 -2.17 -1.70 19.37
N ALA A 21 -3.20 -2.24 18.71
CA ALA A 21 -4.18 -1.42 17.98
C ALA A 21 -4.99 -0.54 18.94
N HIS A 22 -5.42 -1.07 20.09
CA HIS A 22 -6.11 -0.29 21.12
C HIS A 22 -5.20 0.80 21.71
N LEU A 23 -3.95 0.49 22.05
CA LEU A 23 -3.00 1.48 22.55
C LEU A 23 -2.73 2.59 21.54
N ALA A 24 -2.62 2.26 20.26
CA ALA A 24 -2.45 3.26 19.22
C ALA A 24 -3.68 4.17 19.09
N LYS A 25 -4.90 3.64 19.19
CA LYS A 25 -6.15 4.43 19.17
C LYS A 25 -6.14 5.57 20.18
N HIS A 26 -5.57 5.36 21.37
CA HIS A 26 -5.46 6.39 22.41
C HIS A 26 -4.54 7.57 22.03
N LYS A 27 -3.69 7.40 21.01
CA LYS A 27 -2.78 8.43 20.50
C LYS A 27 -3.33 9.20 19.31
N ALA A 28 -4.55 8.88 18.85
CA ALA A 28 -5.17 9.51 17.69
C ALA A 28 -5.27 11.03 17.85
N TYR A 29 -4.84 11.77 16.82
CA TYR A 29 -5.07 13.19 16.70
C TYR A 29 -6.27 13.39 15.78
N CYS A 30 -7.47 13.48 16.38
CA CYS A 30 -8.71 13.64 15.61
C CYS A 30 -9.60 14.74 16.20
N PRO A 31 -9.13 16.00 16.27
CA PRO A 31 -9.89 17.08 16.89
C PRO A 31 -11.14 17.46 16.08
N TYR A 32 -11.26 17.06 14.82
CA TYR A 32 -12.38 17.46 13.97
C TYR A 32 -13.49 16.41 13.97
N SER A 33 -13.18 15.15 13.63
CA SER A 33 -14.21 14.09 13.64
C SER A 33 -14.55 13.57 15.03
N LYS A 34 -13.61 13.70 15.98
CA LYS A 34 -13.65 13.01 17.29
C LYS A 34 -13.74 11.48 17.16
N PHE A 35 -13.41 10.93 16.00
CA PHE A 35 -13.49 9.50 15.71
C PHE A 35 -12.08 8.90 15.75
N ARG A 36 -11.75 8.26 16.88
CA ARG A 36 -10.42 7.66 17.09
C ARG A 36 -10.35 6.30 16.43
N VAL A 37 -9.29 6.08 15.66
CA VAL A 37 -8.97 4.80 15.03
C VAL A 37 -7.53 4.44 15.36
N GLY A 38 -7.33 3.18 15.78
CA GLY A 38 -6.02 2.58 15.96
C GLY A 38 -5.85 1.38 15.04
N ALA A 39 -4.62 1.15 14.61
CA ALA A 39 -4.25 0.00 13.81
C ALA A 39 -2.92 -0.58 14.29
N ALA A 40 -2.75 -1.89 14.15
CA ALA A 40 -1.49 -2.58 14.39
C ALA A 40 -1.24 -3.59 13.27
N LEU A 41 -0.07 -3.49 12.66
CA LEU A 41 0.35 -4.27 11.49
C LEU A 41 1.49 -5.20 11.89
N LEU A 42 1.26 -6.51 11.73
CA LEU A 42 2.26 -7.54 11.98
C LEU A 42 3.02 -7.85 10.69
N ALA A 43 4.33 -7.58 10.71
CA ALA A 43 5.24 -7.96 9.65
C ALA A 43 5.56 -9.46 9.66
N THR A 44 6.03 -10.00 8.54
CA THR A 44 6.45 -11.41 8.47
C THR A 44 7.63 -11.71 9.39
N SER A 45 8.46 -10.70 9.70
CA SER A 45 9.54 -10.72 10.69
C SER A 45 9.08 -10.98 12.13
N GLY A 46 7.78 -10.83 12.41
CA GLY A 46 7.20 -10.94 13.75
C GLY A 46 7.11 -9.60 14.51
N LYS A 47 7.63 -8.50 13.94
CA LYS A 47 7.50 -7.17 14.55
C LYS A 47 6.12 -6.55 14.30
N ILE A 48 5.61 -5.84 15.30
CA ILE A 48 4.34 -5.11 15.22
C ILE A 48 4.60 -3.61 15.08
N TYR A 49 3.94 -2.99 14.11
CA TYR A 49 3.97 -1.56 13.87
C TYR A 49 2.58 -1.00 14.03
N SER A 50 2.42 -0.11 15.01
CA SER A 50 1.13 0.48 15.33
C SER A 50 1.01 1.93 14.86
N GLY A 51 -0.22 2.34 14.57
CA GLY A 51 -0.55 3.64 14.00
C GLY A 51 -1.95 4.09 14.40
N CYS A 52 -2.20 5.39 14.31
CA CYS A 52 -3.50 6.00 14.58
C CYS A 52 -3.85 7.02 13.51
N ASN A 53 -5.12 7.42 13.42
CA ASN A 53 -5.50 8.49 12.53
C ASN A 53 -4.99 9.84 13.04
N ILE A 54 -4.48 10.64 12.09
CA ILE A 54 -3.98 11.99 12.32
C ILE A 54 -4.69 12.89 11.33
N GLU A 55 -5.58 13.71 11.84
CA GLU A 55 -6.35 14.67 11.06
C GLU A 55 -5.56 15.96 10.81
N ASN A 56 -6.06 16.76 9.88
CA ASN A 56 -5.48 18.04 9.52
C ASN A 56 -6.60 19.01 9.17
N ALA A 57 -6.40 20.32 9.42
CA ALA A 57 -7.36 21.35 9.03
C ALA A 57 -7.67 21.32 7.51
N SER A 58 -6.66 21.03 6.70
CA SER A 58 -6.83 20.64 5.30
C SER A 58 -7.01 19.13 5.23
N TYR A 59 -8.26 18.67 5.16
CA TYR A 59 -8.62 17.26 5.35
C TYR A 59 -7.94 16.30 4.36
N ALA A 60 -7.57 16.77 3.17
CA ALA A 60 -6.82 15.97 2.19
C ALA A 60 -5.44 15.52 2.69
N LEU A 61 -4.88 16.22 3.69
CA LEU A 61 -3.59 15.89 4.32
C LEU A 61 -3.73 14.92 5.49
N ALA A 62 -4.95 14.51 5.86
CA ALA A 62 -5.18 13.56 6.93
C ALA A 62 -4.71 12.14 6.55
N THR A 63 -4.17 11.42 7.53
CA THR A 63 -3.78 10.01 7.38
C THR A 63 -4.62 9.11 8.28
N CYS A 64 -4.96 7.94 7.76
CA CYS A 64 -5.69 6.90 8.48
C CYS A 64 -4.73 6.05 9.32
N ALA A 65 -5.25 5.35 10.34
CA ALA A 65 -4.44 4.55 11.24
C ALA A 65 -3.63 3.45 10.53
N GLU A 66 -4.25 2.79 9.55
CA GLU A 66 -3.66 1.73 8.75
C GLU A 66 -2.50 2.26 7.91
N ARG A 67 -2.69 3.41 7.25
CA ARG A 67 -1.63 4.07 6.47
C ARG A 67 -0.48 4.54 7.37
N THR A 68 -0.78 5.05 8.57
CA THR A 68 0.25 5.39 9.56
C THR A 68 1.08 4.16 9.96
N ALA A 69 0.44 3.02 10.22
CA ALA A 69 1.12 1.77 10.55
C ALA A 69 1.99 1.24 9.39
N VAL A 70 1.46 1.29 8.16
CA VAL A 70 2.20 0.89 6.95
C VAL A 70 3.41 1.79 6.72
N VAL A 71 3.23 3.11 6.73
CA VAL A 71 4.33 4.07 6.51
C VAL A 71 5.44 3.84 7.53
N LYS A 72 5.09 3.63 8.80
CA LYS A 72 6.06 3.32 9.85
C LYS A 72 6.82 2.03 9.54
N ALA A 73 6.11 0.92 9.32
CA ALA A 73 6.73 -0.38 9.04
C ALA A 73 7.67 -0.34 7.83
N VAL A 74 7.22 0.29 6.75
CA VAL A 74 7.99 0.42 5.50
C VAL A 74 9.22 1.30 5.70
N SER A 75 9.09 2.40 6.43
CA SER A 75 10.24 3.26 6.76
C SER A 75 11.29 2.54 7.62
N GLU A 76 10.89 1.52 8.38
CA GLU A 76 11.76 0.68 9.21
C GLU A 76 12.24 -0.59 8.48
N GLY A 77 11.97 -0.70 7.17
CA GLY A 77 12.52 -1.75 6.29
C GLY A 77 11.59 -2.93 6.00
N GLU A 78 10.37 -2.95 6.55
CA GLU A 78 9.42 -4.05 6.33
C GLU A 78 8.60 -3.84 5.05
N LYS A 79 8.47 -4.89 4.23
CA LYS A 79 7.67 -4.84 2.99
C LYS A 79 6.74 -6.04 2.83
N SER A 80 6.59 -6.85 3.88
CA SER A 80 5.80 -8.07 3.84
C SER A 80 5.06 -8.25 5.16
N PHE A 81 3.75 -8.40 5.08
CA PHE A 81 2.84 -8.34 6.22
C PHE A 81 1.94 -9.56 6.30
N LYS A 82 1.61 -9.99 7.53
CA LYS A 82 0.79 -11.19 7.79
C LYS A 82 -0.62 -10.84 8.25
N LYS A 83 -0.72 -9.91 9.21
CA LYS A 83 -1.96 -9.57 9.89
C LYS A 83 -2.06 -8.07 10.15
N LEU A 84 -3.26 -7.53 10.10
CA LEU A 84 -3.60 -6.16 10.46
C LEU A 84 -4.79 -6.19 11.41
N ALA A 85 -4.71 -5.52 12.55
CA ALA A 85 -5.85 -5.25 13.40
C ALA A 85 -6.25 -3.77 13.28
N ILE A 86 -7.55 -3.48 13.21
CA ILE A 86 -8.12 -2.13 13.16
C ILE A 86 -9.18 -2.03 14.25
N THR A 87 -9.14 -0.96 15.03
CA THR A 87 -10.14 -0.69 16.07
C THR A 87 -10.54 0.77 16.13
N SER A 88 -11.75 1.02 16.61
CA SER A 88 -12.31 2.36 16.84
C SER A 88 -13.06 2.41 18.18
N ASP A 89 -13.79 3.49 18.42
CA ASP A 89 -14.69 3.61 19.57
C ASP A 89 -16.11 3.05 19.31
N VAL A 90 -16.33 2.42 18.15
CA VAL A 90 -17.63 1.81 17.81
C VAL A 90 -17.85 0.54 18.64
N GLU A 91 -18.94 0.52 19.40
CA GLU A 91 -19.38 -0.65 20.18
C GLU A 91 -20.23 -1.64 19.38
N LEU A 92 -21.12 -1.12 18.51
CA LEU A 92 -22.04 -1.93 17.71
C LEU A 92 -21.59 -1.92 16.25
N GLY A 93 -21.17 -3.09 15.77
CA GLY A 93 -20.60 -3.24 14.42
C GLY A 93 -19.08 -3.10 14.40
N PHE A 94 -18.52 -2.89 13.21
CA PHE A 94 -17.08 -2.96 12.96
C PHE A 94 -16.64 -1.82 12.03
N THR A 95 -15.46 -1.25 12.29
CA THR A 95 -14.86 -0.23 11.42
C THR A 95 -13.89 -0.89 10.46
N GLY A 96 -14.26 -0.94 9.18
CA GLY A 96 -13.41 -1.47 8.10
C GLY A 96 -12.43 -0.42 7.55
N PRO A 97 -11.37 -0.86 6.85
CA PRO A 97 -10.44 0.06 6.21
C PRO A 97 -11.11 0.80 5.05
N CYS A 98 -10.77 2.08 4.88
CA CYS A 98 -11.26 2.87 3.74
C CYS A 98 -10.60 2.42 2.44
N GLY A 99 -11.14 2.85 1.28
CA GLY A 99 -10.63 2.45 -0.04
C GLY A 99 -9.13 2.75 -0.22
N SER A 100 -8.66 3.92 0.20
CA SER A 100 -7.25 4.29 0.10
C SER A 100 -6.35 3.41 0.98
N CYS A 101 -6.81 3.01 2.18
CA CYS A 101 -6.08 2.08 3.03
C CYS A 101 -5.99 0.69 2.40
N ARG A 102 -7.09 0.19 1.84
CA ARG A 102 -7.10 -1.10 1.12
C ARG A 102 -6.10 -1.09 -0.03
N GLN A 103 -6.09 -0.02 -0.82
CA GLN A 103 -5.17 0.14 -1.93
C GLN A 103 -3.71 0.27 -1.47
N THR A 104 -3.46 0.98 -0.38
CA THR A 104 -2.11 1.11 0.20
C THR A 104 -1.58 -0.24 0.69
N LEU A 105 -2.44 -1.06 1.30
CA LEU A 105 -2.07 -2.40 1.76
C LEU A 105 -1.82 -3.34 0.57
N ALA A 106 -2.63 -3.22 -0.50
CA ALA A 106 -2.53 -4.06 -1.69
C ALA A 106 -1.20 -3.92 -2.44
N GLU A 107 -0.52 -2.77 -2.31
CA GLU A 107 0.85 -2.56 -2.78
C GLU A 107 1.83 -3.63 -2.24
N PHE A 108 1.58 -4.12 -1.03
CA PHE A 108 2.42 -5.10 -0.34
C PHE A 108 1.86 -6.53 -0.38
N GLY A 109 0.85 -6.77 -1.22
CA GLY A 109 0.21 -8.06 -1.42
C GLY A 109 -1.22 -8.13 -0.89
N LEU A 110 -1.99 -9.08 -1.45
CA LEU A 110 -3.42 -9.26 -1.16
C LEU A 110 -3.70 -10.36 -0.12
N ASP A 111 -2.72 -11.22 0.17
CA ASP A 111 -2.81 -12.25 1.21
C ASP A 111 -2.46 -11.67 2.58
N LEU A 112 -3.35 -10.79 3.07
CA LEU A 112 -3.24 -10.16 4.37
C LEU A 112 -4.51 -10.45 5.18
N ASP A 113 -4.36 -10.95 6.40
CA ASP A 113 -5.47 -11.12 7.34
C ASP A 113 -5.81 -9.77 7.99
N VAL A 114 -7.03 -9.29 7.79
CA VAL A 114 -7.53 -8.03 8.32
C VAL A 114 -8.58 -8.32 9.38
N TYR A 115 -8.24 -8.04 10.63
CA TYR A 115 -9.11 -8.13 11.80
C TYR A 115 -9.74 -6.77 12.08
N LEU A 116 -11.07 -6.73 12.04
CA LEU A 116 -11.84 -5.58 12.48
C LEU A 116 -12.26 -5.84 13.91
N VAL A 117 -11.82 -5.03 14.86
CA VAL A 117 -12.03 -5.21 16.30
C VAL A 117 -12.85 -4.05 16.84
N ASN A 118 -14.00 -4.35 17.44
CA ASN A 118 -14.86 -3.31 18.02
C ASN A 118 -14.45 -2.97 19.46
N ALA A 119 -15.12 -1.99 20.08
CA ALA A 119 -14.81 -1.57 21.44
C ALA A 119 -15.12 -2.63 22.52
N LYS A 120 -15.89 -3.68 22.18
CA LYS A 120 -16.18 -4.83 23.04
C LYS A 120 -15.18 -5.99 22.88
N ASN A 121 -14.11 -5.78 22.11
CA ASN A 121 -13.13 -6.80 21.70
C ASN A 121 -13.70 -7.96 20.86
N GLU A 122 -14.92 -7.81 20.33
CA GLU A 122 -15.40 -8.69 19.29
C GLU A 122 -14.63 -8.40 18.00
N SER A 123 -14.39 -9.43 17.19
CA SER A 123 -13.64 -9.28 15.95
C SER A 123 -14.22 -10.06 14.77
N LYS A 124 -14.00 -9.53 13.57
CA LYS A 124 -14.26 -10.21 12.30
C LYS A 124 -13.00 -10.27 11.45
N LEU A 125 -12.75 -11.44 10.85
CA LEU A 125 -11.62 -11.68 9.97
C LEU A 125 -12.04 -11.60 8.50
N TYR A 126 -11.28 -10.83 7.74
CA TYR A 126 -11.35 -10.75 6.28
C TYR A 126 -9.96 -10.95 5.69
N LYS A 127 -9.88 -11.49 4.48
CA LYS A 127 -8.67 -11.35 3.67
C LYS A 127 -8.73 -10.00 2.94
N LEU A 128 -7.58 -9.35 2.72
CA LEU A 128 -7.54 -8.09 1.98
C LEU A 128 -8.14 -8.22 0.57
N GLN A 129 -7.90 -9.35 -0.12
CA GLN A 129 -8.54 -9.64 -1.42
C GLN A 129 -10.08 -9.66 -1.39
N GLU A 130 -10.69 -9.97 -0.23
CA GLU A 130 -12.16 -9.91 -0.07
C GLU A 130 -12.63 -8.46 0.09
N LEU A 131 -11.80 -7.61 0.69
CA LEU A 131 -12.10 -6.19 0.91
C LEU A 131 -11.81 -5.35 -0.34
N LEU A 132 -10.91 -5.79 -1.21
CA LEU A 132 -10.56 -5.14 -2.47
C LEU A 132 -10.58 -6.16 -3.62
N PRO A 133 -11.78 -6.59 -4.05
CA PRO A 133 -11.91 -7.50 -5.18
C PRO A 133 -11.44 -6.81 -6.47
N ILE A 134 -10.76 -7.57 -7.34
CA ILE A 134 -10.23 -7.07 -8.63
C ILE A 134 -9.32 -5.85 -8.39
N ALA A 135 -8.44 -5.97 -7.39
CA ALA A 135 -7.53 -4.91 -6.99
C ALA A 135 -6.62 -4.47 -8.15
N PHE A 136 -6.39 -3.18 -8.25
CA PHE A 136 -5.27 -2.63 -9.02
C PHE A 136 -3.98 -2.87 -8.24
N THR A 137 -2.96 -3.41 -8.88
CA THR A 137 -1.69 -3.84 -8.29
C THR A 137 -0.52 -3.44 -9.19
N PRO A 138 0.75 -3.56 -8.75
CA PRO A 138 1.90 -3.32 -9.61
C PRO A 138 1.86 -4.13 -10.93
N SER A 139 1.31 -5.35 -10.90
CA SER A 139 1.16 -6.20 -12.09
C SER A 139 0.28 -5.58 -13.19
N ASP A 140 -0.66 -4.69 -12.82
CA ASP A 140 -1.50 -3.98 -13.79
C ASP A 140 -0.72 -2.97 -14.63
N LEU A 141 0.38 -2.43 -14.09
CA LEU A 141 1.26 -1.49 -14.79
C LEU A 141 2.07 -2.15 -15.89
N GLU A 142 2.33 -3.45 -15.76
CA GLU A 142 3.11 -4.29 -16.69
C GLU A 142 2.27 -4.87 -17.84
N LYS A 143 0.94 -4.72 -17.78
CA LYS A 143 0.04 -5.24 -18.82
C LYS A 143 0.31 -4.55 -20.16
N PRO A 144 0.30 -5.29 -21.28
CA PRO A 144 0.51 -4.72 -22.61
C PRO A 144 -0.58 -3.70 -22.93
N ARG A 145 -0.18 -2.54 -23.44
CA ARG A 145 -1.07 -1.45 -23.85
C ARG A 145 -1.17 -1.48 -25.37
N SER A 146 -2.35 -1.24 -25.93
CA SER A 146 -2.48 -1.10 -27.38
C SER A 146 -1.65 0.10 -27.84
N ASN A 147 -0.76 -0.10 -28.80
CA ASN A 147 0.24 0.87 -29.28
C ASN A 147 -0.35 2.09 -30.03
N HIS A 148 -1.63 2.43 -29.84
CA HIS A 148 -2.24 3.51 -30.63
C HIS A 148 -1.78 4.91 -30.21
N ASP A 149 -1.15 5.07 -29.03
CA ASP A 149 -0.69 6.39 -28.54
C ASP A 149 0.72 6.41 -27.89
N ILE A 150 1.50 5.32 -27.91
CA ILE A 150 2.90 5.31 -27.37
C ILE A 150 3.91 5.89 -28.38
N MET A 151 3.46 6.74 -29.31
CA MET A 151 4.34 7.43 -30.25
C MET A 151 4.95 8.73 -29.67
N PHE A 152 4.58 9.12 -28.44
CA PHE A 152 4.98 10.42 -27.87
C PHE A 152 5.92 10.38 -26.65
N ILE A 153 6.33 9.20 -26.15
CA ILE A 153 7.17 9.14 -24.92
C ILE A 153 8.58 8.56 -25.16
N ASP A 154 8.86 7.91 -26.31
CA ASP A 154 10.19 7.31 -26.54
C ASP A 154 11.11 8.08 -27.53
N PHE A 155 10.65 9.22 -28.07
CA PHE A 155 11.50 10.12 -28.86
C PHE A 155 12.31 11.12 -28.02
N GLY A 156 12.41 10.91 -26.70
CA GLY A 156 13.11 11.81 -25.78
C GLY A 156 14.55 11.42 -25.42
N LEU A 157 14.94 10.13 -25.51
CA LEU A 157 16.27 9.70 -25.03
C LEU A 157 17.02 8.69 -25.91
N ASN A 158 16.44 8.19 -27.00
CA ASN A 158 17.14 7.24 -27.89
C ASN A 158 17.19 7.64 -29.38
N GLY A 159 16.59 8.78 -29.76
CA GLY A 159 16.55 9.25 -31.16
C GLY A 159 17.81 9.98 -31.65
N VAL A 160 18.68 10.43 -30.75
CA VAL A 160 19.91 11.17 -31.14
C VAL A 160 21.09 10.22 -31.38
N GLY A 161 21.08 9.01 -30.79
CA GLY A 161 22.19 8.05 -30.92
C GLY A 161 22.26 7.39 -32.30
N VAL A 162 21.13 6.93 -32.84
CA VAL A 162 21.12 6.14 -34.08
C VAL A 162 21.44 7.01 -35.31
N ALA A 163 20.93 8.24 -35.35
CA ALA A 163 21.24 9.19 -36.42
C ALA A 163 22.72 9.64 -36.40
N TYR A 164 23.29 9.86 -35.21
CA TYR A 164 24.71 10.23 -35.09
C TYR A 164 25.63 9.08 -35.49
N GLN A 165 25.27 7.83 -35.14
CA GLN A 165 26.06 6.64 -35.45
C GLN A 165 26.03 6.30 -36.95
N LEU A 166 24.90 6.48 -37.63
CA LEU A 166 24.80 6.36 -39.10
C LEU A 166 25.57 7.47 -39.82
N SER A 167 25.56 8.71 -39.29
CA SER A 167 26.33 9.81 -39.89
C SER A 167 27.85 9.60 -39.79
N LEU A 168 28.34 9.05 -38.67
CA LEU A 168 29.77 8.73 -38.48
C LEU A 168 30.22 7.56 -39.36
N LEU A 169 29.37 6.53 -39.53
CA LEU A 169 29.64 5.41 -40.44
C LEU A 169 29.64 5.84 -41.91
N LEU A 170 28.74 6.73 -42.31
CA LEU A 170 28.73 7.32 -43.66
C LEU A 170 29.96 8.20 -43.89
N ASN A 171 30.38 9.02 -42.92
CA ASN A 171 31.57 9.87 -43.08
C ASN A 171 32.87 9.04 -43.13
N GLN A 172 32.95 7.92 -42.38
CA GLN A 172 34.08 6.99 -42.48
C GLN A 172 34.11 6.20 -43.79
N LEU A 173 32.95 5.94 -44.42
CA LEU A 173 32.87 5.32 -45.74
C LEU A 173 33.26 6.30 -46.85
N VAL A 174 32.86 7.58 -46.77
CA VAL A 174 33.25 8.62 -47.74
C VAL A 174 34.76 8.87 -47.70
N ILE A 175 35.36 8.99 -46.52
CA ILE A 175 36.82 9.18 -46.37
C ILE A 175 37.63 7.98 -46.91
N LYS A 176 37.07 6.76 -46.88
CA LYS A 176 37.72 5.57 -47.45
C LYS A 176 37.61 5.48 -48.97
N LEU A 177 36.61 6.12 -49.58
CA LEU A 177 36.42 6.12 -51.03
C LEU A 177 37.21 7.24 -51.72
N ASP A 178 37.49 8.35 -51.03
CA ASP A 178 38.29 9.46 -51.55
C ASP A 178 39.82 9.26 -51.41
N GLY A 179 40.26 8.16 -50.79
CA GLY A 179 41.67 7.80 -50.59
C GLY A 179 42.23 6.74 -51.57
N VAL A 180 41.46 6.35 -52.59
CA VAL A 180 41.90 5.43 -53.65
C VAL A 180 41.77 6.13 -55.01
N ASN A 181 42.71 7.05 -55.27
CA ASN A 181 43.23 7.43 -56.58
C ASN A 181 44.59 8.10 -56.39
#